data_AF-A0AAV0TYM9-F1
#
_entry.id   AF-A0AAV0TYM9-F1
#
_cell.length_a   1.000
_cell.length_b   1.000
_cell.length_c   1.000
_cell.angle_alpha   90.00
_cell.angle_beta   90.00
_cell.angle_gamma   90.00
#
_symmetry.space_group_name_H-M   'P 1'
#
loop_
_entity.id
_entity.type
_entity.pdbx_description
1 polymer ?
#
loop_
_entity_poly.entity_id
_entity_poly.type
_entity_poly.pdbx_seq_one_letter_code
_entity_poly.pdbx_strand_id
1 'polypeptide(L)'
;MVRMCILLIHNCPGKPYMTSKKTATKEVEEVVRVGPTLKEGEQVFGVAHIFASFNDTFVHVTDLSGRETIVRVTGGMKVKADRDESSPYAAMLAAQDVAAKCKEVGVTALHIKIRATGGNRTKTPGPGAQSALRALARNGLKIGRIEDVTPIPTDSTRRKGGRRGRRL
;
A
#
# COMPACT_ATOMS: atom_id res chain seq x y z
N MET A 1 42.50 7.71 -65.93
CA MET A 1 42.88 6.49 -66.70
C MET A 1 42.70 5.32 -65.74
N VAL A 2 41.77 4.37 -65.86
CA VAL A 2 41.05 3.77 -67.01
C VAL A 2 39.84 2.96 -66.47
N ARG A 3 38.72 2.95 -67.22
CA ARG A 3 37.58 1.97 -67.26
C ARG A 3 36.75 1.78 -65.99
N MET A 4 35.43 2.02 -65.91
CA MET A 4 34.29 1.79 -66.83
C MET A 4 34.25 0.39 -67.44
N CYS A 5 33.33 -0.44 -66.94
CA CYS A 5 32.59 -1.53 -67.59
C CYS A 5 32.00 -2.46 -66.50
N ILE A 6 30.83 -3.09 -66.55
CA ILE A 6 29.64 -3.10 -67.42
C ILE A 6 28.76 -4.24 -66.84
N LEU A 7 27.43 -4.05 -66.75
CA LEU A 7 26.37 -5.09 -66.81
C LEU A 7 26.34 -6.20 -65.72
N LEU A 8 25.23 -6.81 -65.26
CA LEU A 8 23.88 -7.01 -65.77
C LEU A 8 22.89 -7.25 -64.61
N ILE A 9 21.75 -6.58 -64.75
CA ILE A 9 20.37 -6.98 -64.41
C ILE A 9 20.20 -8.50 -64.15
N HIS A 10 19.60 -8.86 -63.01
CA HIS A 10 18.64 -9.96 -62.92
C HIS A 10 17.50 -9.64 -61.93
N ASN A 11 16.29 -9.78 -62.44
CA ASN A 11 14.99 -9.68 -61.78
C ASN A 11 14.87 -10.59 -60.54
N CYS A 12 14.27 -10.09 -59.46
CA CYS A 12 13.06 -10.75 -58.94
C CYS A 12 12.22 -9.84 -58.01
N PRO A 13 10.88 -9.98 -58.04
CA PRO A 13 9.91 -9.10 -57.41
C PRO A 13 9.54 -9.58 -56.00
N GLY A 14 9.18 -8.66 -55.11
CA GLY A 14 8.54 -9.03 -53.85
C GLY A 14 8.56 -7.94 -52.79
N LYS A 15 7.53 -7.10 -52.77
CA LYS A 15 7.15 -6.39 -51.52
C LYS A 15 6.70 -7.44 -50.50
N PRO A 16 6.84 -7.17 -49.20
CA PRO A 16 5.59 -7.00 -48.47
C PRO A 16 5.60 -5.77 -47.56
N TYR A 17 4.61 -4.91 -47.83
CA TYR A 17 3.71 -4.30 -46.85
C TYR A 17 4.28 -3.95 -45.46
N MET A 18 4.41 -2.65 -45.23
CA MET A 18 4.37 -2.06 -43.89
C MET A 18 3.08 -2.50 -43.21
N THR A 19 3.17 -3.40 -42.24
CA THR A 19 2.05 -3.74 -41.37
C THR A 19 1.80 -2.55 -40.45
N SER A 20 0.74 -1.79 -40.74
CA SER A 20 0.16 -0.85 -39.79
C SER A 20 -0.22 -1.65 -38.54
N LYS A 21 0.55 -1.50 -37.46
CA LYS A 21 0.12 -1.98 -36.15
C LYS A 21 -1.16 -1.20 -35.82
N LYS A 22 -2.31 -1.87 -35.98
CA LYS A 22 -3.58 -1.43 -35.40
C LYS A 22 -3.32 -1.29 -33.90
N THR A 23 -3.21 -0.05 -33.44
CA THR A 23 -3.22 0.26 -32.02
C THR A 23 -4.55 -0.24 -31.49
N ALA A 24 -4.52 -1.34 -30.74
CA ALA A 24 -5.69 -1.83 -30.04
C ALA A 24 -6.20 -0.70 -29.14
N THR A 25 -7.33 -0.13 -29.50
CA THR A 25 -8.14 0.71 -28.62
C THR A 25 -8.49 -0.14 -27.42
N LYS A 26 -7.73 0.04 -26.33
CA LYS A 26 -8.13 -0.50 -25.03
C LYS A 26 -9.42 0.21 -24.67
N GLU A 27 -10.49 -0.55 -24.57
CA GLU A 27 -11.76 -0.12 -24.00
C GLU A 27 -11.45 0.48 -22.63
N VAL A 28 -11.75 1.76 -22.46
CA VAL A 28 -11.63 2.43 -21.18
C VAL A 28 -12.83 1.96 -20.38
N GLU A 29 -12.64 0.96 -19.53
CA GLU A 29 -13.65 0.63 -18.52
C GLU A 29 -13.91 1.90 -17.69
N GLU A 30 -15.12 2.44 -17.78
CA GLU A 30 -15.57 3.52 -16.91
C GLU A 30 -15.58 2.99 -15.48
N VAL A 31 -14.49 3.24 -14.75
CA VAL A 31 -14.47 3.00 -13.31
C VAL A 31 -15.46 3.98 -12.70
N VAL A 32 -16.67 3.51 -12.38
CA VAL A 32 -17.68 4.25 -11.63
C VAL A 32 -17.07 4.60 -10.28
N ARG A 33 -16.55 5.83 -10.17
CA ARG A 33 -15.98 6.36 -8.93
C ARG A 33 -17.12 6.80 -8.04
N VAL A 34 -17.36 6.05 -6.97
CA VAL A 34 -18.37 6.37 -5.93
C VAL A 34 -17.85 7.44 -4.94
N GLY A 35 -16.71 8.06 -5.25
CA GLY A 35 -16.06 9.04 -4.39
C GLY A 35 -16.72 10.43 -4.41
N PRO A 36 -16.44 11.26 -3.40
CA PRO A 36 -16.96 12.63 -3.35
C PRO A 36 -16.48 13.47 -4.53
N THR A 37 -17.33 14.38 -5.01
CA THR A 37 -16.97 15.37 -6.03
C THR A 37 -16.10 16.46 -5.40
N LEU A 38 -14.81 16.46 -5.72
CA LEU A 38 -13.85 17.41 -5.15
C LEU A 38 -13.55 18.55 -6.10
N LYS A 39 -13.37 19.75 -5.53
CA LYS A 39 -12.77 20.90 -6.22
C LYS A 39 -11.25 20.78 -6.20
N GLU A 40 -10.60 21.40 -7.16
CA GLU A 40 -9.14 21.41 -7.25
C GLU A 40 -8.51 22.00 -5.97
N GLY A 41 -7.68 21.20 -5.31
CA GLY A 41 -6.99 21.58 -4.06
C GLY A 41 -7.60 21.03 -2.77
N GLU A 42 -8.84 20.51 -2.81
CA GLU A 42 -9.49 19.92 -1.64
C GLU A 42 -8.99 18.49 -1.37
N GLN A 43 -8.82 18.17 -0.09
CA GLN A 43 -8.31 16.87 0.36
C GLN A 43 -9.39 16.14 1.16
N VAL A 44 -9.75 14.95 0.68
CA VAL A 44 -10.54 13.99 1.45
C VAL A 44 -9.63 13.31 2.45
N PHE A 45 -9.91 13.57 3.73
CA PHE A 45 -9.22 12.97 4.84
C PHE A 45 -9.90 11.67 5.27
N GLY A 46 -9.11 10.60 5.37
CA GLY A 46 -9.46 9.39 6.11
C GLY A 46 -8.56 9.22 7.35
N VAL A 47 -8.84 8.20 8.15
CA VAL A 47 -8.00 7.84 9.31
C VAL A 47 -7.40 6.46 9.07
N ALA A 48 -6.08 6.37 9.06
CA ALA A 48 -5.31 5.14 9.01
C ALA A 48 -4.95 4.68 10.42
N HIS A 49 -5.64 3.65 10.88
CA HIS A 49 -5.30 2.90 12.07
C HIS A 49 -4.23 1.86 11.73
N ILE A 50 -2.98 2.14 12.13
CA ILE A 50 -1.85 1.23 11.95
C ILE A 50 -1.64 0.49 13.27
N PHE A 51 -2.06 -0.78 13.32
CA PHE A 51 -1.77 -1.64 14.47
C PHE A 51 -0.49 -2.43 14.20
N ALA A 52 0.56 -2.14 14.95
CA ALA A 52 1.85 -2.79 14.81
C ALA A 52 2.17 -3.60 16.06
N SER A 53 2.01 -4.91 15.96
CA SER A 53 2.45 -5.86 16.98
C SER A 53 3.74 -6.56 16.55
N PHE A 54 4.32 -7.37 17.45
CA PHE A 54 5.50 -8.19 17.12
C PHE A 54 5.16 -9.41 16.27
N ASN A 55 3.88 -9.79 16.20
CA ASN A 55 3.44 -10.98 15.46
C ASN A 55 2.82 -10.62 14.12
N ASP A 56 2.07 -9.52 14.05
CA ASP A 56 1.42 -9.07 12.81
C ASP A 56 1.26 -7.54 12.77
N THR A 57 1.02 -7.02 11.58
CA THR A 57 0.79 -5.61 11.27
C THR A 57 -0.52 -5.43 10.52
N PHE A 58 -1.32 -4.45 10.92
CA PHE A 58 -2.61 -4.15 10.30
C PHE A 58 -2.59 -2.72 9.80
N VAL A 59 -3.02 -2.55 8.56
CA VAL A 59 -3.28 -1.25 7.96
C VAL A 59 -4.79 -1.17 7.72
N HIS A 60 -5.45 -0.34 8.51
CA HIS A 60 -6.89 -0.19 8.48
C HIS A 60 -7.25 1.27 8.22
N VAL A 61 -7.97 1.55 7.15
CA VAL A 61 -8.39 2.90 6.78
C VAL A 61 -9.89 3.02 6.98
N THR A 62 -10.28 4.06 7.70
CA THR A 62 -11.66 4.41 8.02
C THR A 62 -11.96 5.84 7.60
N ASP A 63 -13.23 6.19 7.72
CA ASP A 63 -13.69 7.57 7.74
C ASP A 63 -13.18 8.34 8.99
N LEU A 64 -13.52 9.63 9.07
CA LEU A 64 -13.14 10.51 10.20
C LEU A 64 -13.82 10.10 11.52
N SER A 65 -15.04 9.56 11.46
CA SER A 65 -15.75 9.05 12.64
C SER A 65 -15.11 7.77 13.17
N GLY A 66 -14.42 7.01 12.30
CA GLY A 66 -13.84 5.72 12.62
C GLY A 66 -14.87 4.59 12.71
N ARG A 67 -16.08 4.81 12.19
CA ARG A 67 -17.18 3.83 12.20
C ARG A 67 -17.23 3.02 10.92
N GLU A 68 -17.03 3.68 9.78
CA GLU A 68 -17.11 3.03 8.48
C GLU A 68 -15.70 2.71 7.97
N THR A 69 -15.53 1.45 7.57
CA THR A 69 -14.23 0.92 7.15
C THR A 69 -14.14 0.93 5.64
N ILE A 70 -13.15 1.63 5.09
CA ILE A 70 -12.91 1.70 3.66
C ILE A 70 -12.10 0.48 3.24
N VAL A 71 -10.97 0.24 3.93
CA VAL A 71 -10.07 -0.86 3.61
C VAL A 71 -9.42 -1.42 4.86
N ARG A 72 -9.32 -2.75 4.94
CA ARG A 72 -8.53 -3.45 5.95
C ARG A 72 -7.63 -4.48 5.28
N VAL A 73 -6.32 -4.36 5.49
CA VAL A 73 -5.33 -5.35 5.04
C VAL A 73 -4.34 -5.61 6.17
N THR A 74 -3.92 -6.86 6.31
CA THR A 74 -2.90 -7.27 7.29
C THR A 74 -1.65 -7.77 6.59
N GLY A 75 -0.53 -7.83 7.33
CA GLY A 75 0.72 -8.41 6.85
C GLY A 75 0.55 -9.88 6.49
N GLY A 76 -0.16 -10.65 7.33
CA GLY A 76 -0.47 -12.06 7.08
C GLY A 76 -1.31 -12.33 5.83
N MET A 77 -2.10 -11.37 5.34
CA MET A 77 -2.80 -11.55 4.04
C MET A 77 -1.84 -11.55 2.84
N LYS A 78 -0.63 -10.99 3.00
CA LYS A 78 0.35 -10.81 1.91
C LYS A 78 1.47 -11.83 1.95
N VAL A 79 1.74 -12.41 3.10
CA VAL A 79 2.82 -13.38 3.29
C VAL A 79 2.24 -14.68 3.82
N LYS A 80 2.65 -15.81 3.23
CA LYS A 80 2.15 -17.14 3.61
C LYS A 80 2.86 -17.76 4.83
N ALA A 81 3.94 -17.14 5.29
CA ALA A 81 4.76 -17.63 6.39
C ALA A 81 4.42 -16.90 7.68
N ASP A 82 3.97 -17.64 8.70
CA ASP A 82 3.51 -17.11 9.99
C ASP A 82 4.57 -16.25 10.70
N ARG A 83 5.85 -16.59 10.53
CA ARG A 83 6.97 -15.84 11.15
C ARG A 83 7.18 -14.45 10.55
N ASP A 84 6.75 -14.27 9.30
CA ASP A 84 7.06 -13.09 8.48
C ASP A 84 5.86 -12.12 8.38
N GLU A 85 4.78 -12.39 9.12
CA GLU A 85 3.56 -11.55 9.18
C GLU A 85 3.82 -10.14 9.75
N SER A 86 4.69 -10.04 10.76
CA SER A 86 5.12 -8.74 11.33
C SER A 86 6.24 -8.06 10.56
N SER A 87 6.80 -8.74 9.56
CA SER A 87 7.99 -8.26 8.87
C SER A 87 7.74 -6.89 8.22
N PRO A 88 8.77 -6.03 8.15
CA PRO A 88 8.65 -4.73 7.49
C PRO A 88 8.27 -4.85 6.01
N TYR A 89 8.63 -5.97 5.38
CA TYR A 89 8.25 -6.26 3.99
C TYR A 89 6.76 -6.54 3.85
N ALA A 90 6.18 -7.37 4.71
CA ALA A 90 4.74 -7.65 4.73
C ALA A 90 3.92 -6.36 4.93
N ALA A 91 4.34 -5.52 5.88
CA ALA A 91 3.70 -4.23 6.16
C ALA A 91 3.74 -3.27 4.97
N MET A 92 4.84 -3.26 4.22
CA MET A 92 4.98 -2.44 3.01
C MET A 92 4.01 -2.87 1.91
N LEU A 93 3.90 -4.17 1.65
CA LEU A 93 2.97 -4.71 0.66
C LEU A 93 1.52 -4.41 1.05
N ALA A 94 1.16 -4.64 2.32
CA ALA A 94 -0.18 -4.33 2.83
C ALA A 94 -0.54 -2.85 2.65
N ALA A 95 0.39 -1.95 2.94
CA ALA A 95 0.19 -0.50 2.76
C ALA A 95 0.07 -0.09 1.28
N GLN A 96 0.73 -0.79 0.35
CA GLN A 96 0.58 -0.56 -1.09
C GLN A 96 -0.83 -0.90 -1.58
N ASP A 97 -1.36 -2.05 -1.17
CA ASP A 97 -2.71 -2.46 -1.55
C ASP A 97 -3.78 -1.54 -0.96
N VAL A 98 -3.60 -1.13 0.30
CA VAL A 98 -4.50 -0.16 0.93
C VAL A 98 -4.48 1.16 0.17
N ALA A 99 -3.30 1.64 -0.22
CA ALA A 99 -3.18 2.90 -0.95
C ALA A 99 -3.84 2.84 -2.33
N ALA A 100 -3.74 1.72 -3.04
CA ALA A 100 -4.42 1.53 -4.32
C ALA A 100 -5.95 1.62 -4.16
N LYS A 101 -6.51 0.87 -3.21
CA LYS A 101 -7.96 0.88 -2.93
C LYS A 101 -8.46 2.23 -2.41
N CYS A 102 -7.66 2.94 -1.61
CA CYS A 102 -8.02 4.29 -1.16
C CYS A 102 -8.13 5.29 -2.32
N LYS A 103 -7.29 5.15 -3.35
CA LYS A 103 -7.35 6.00 -4.55
C LYS A 103 -8.58 5.71 -5.41
N GLU A 104 -9.02 4.46 -5.48
CA GLU A 104 -10.25 4.07 -6.17
C GLU A 104 -11.49 4.74 -5.53
N VAL A 105 -11.51 4.80 -4.20
CA VAL A 105 -12.58 5.44 -3.42
C VAL A 105 -12.48 6.98 -3.43
N GLY A 106 -11.30 7.55 -3.74
CA GLY A 106 -11.07 9.00 -3.79
C GLY A 106 -10.53 9.62 -2.50
N VAL A 107 -9.97 8.82 -1.58
CA VAL A 107 -9.26 9.34 -0.41
C VAL A 107 -7.87 9.82 -0.83
N THR A 108 -7.56 11.07 -0.49
CA THR A 108 -6.32 11.74 -0.92
C THR A 108 -5.35 11.99 0.23
N ALA A 109 -5.85 12.15 1.45
CA ALA A 109 -5.06 12.39 2.65
C ALA A 109 -5.48 11.45 3.79
N LEU A 110 -4.54 11.11 4.67
CA LEU A 110 -4.78 10.25 5.83
C LEU A 110 -4.21 10.85 7.11
N HIS A 111 -5.02 10.87 8.16
CA HIS A 111 -4.55 10.99 9.53
C HIS A 111 -4.09 9.63 10.02
N ILE A 112 -2.97 9.57 10.73
CA ILE A 112 -2.34 8.32 11.10
C ILE A 112 -2.44 8.14 12.60
N LYS A 113 -3.04 7.03 13.01
CA LYS A 113 -3.13 6.58 14.39
C LYS A 113 -2.30 5.31 14.54
N ILE A 114 -1.11 5.44 15.11
CA ILE A 114 -0.22 4.31 15.37
C ILE A 114 -0.66 3.66 16.68
N ARG A 115 -0.73 2.33 16.68
CA ARG A 115 -1.14 1.55 17.84
C ARG A 115 -0.23 0.34 18.02
N ALA A 116 0.47 0.27 19.14
CA ALA A 116 1.07 -0.98 19.62
C ALA A 116 0.07 -1.82 20.42
N THR A 117 0.47 -3.02 20.83
CA THR A 117 -0.40 -3.92 21.60
C THR A 117 -0.90 -3.29 22.92
N GLY A 118 -0.01 -2.60 23.64
CA GLY A 118 -0.33 -1.82 24.84
C GLY A 118 -0.97 -2.63 25.98
N GLY A 119 -1.69 -1.92 26.86
CA GLY A 119 -2.31 -2.50 28.05
C GLY A 119 -1.25 -3.02 29.03
N ASN A 120 -1.39 -4.30 29.40
CA ASN A 120 -0.42 -5.02 30.24
C ASN A 120 0.74 -5.66 29.44
N ARG A 121 0.78 -5.45 28.12
CA ARG A 121 1.83 -5.98 27.22
C ARG A 121 2.81 -4.87 26.81
N THR A 122 3.49 -5.06 25.68
CA THR A 122 4.46 -4.13 25.14
C THR A 122 3.77 -2.88 24.59
N LYS A 123 4.25 -1.72 25.01
CA LYS A 123 3.82 -0.39 24.51
C LYS A 123 4.61 0.06 23.28
N THR A 124 5.77 -0.56 23.04
CA THR A 124 6.58 -0.29 21.85
C THR A 124 5.91 -0.83 20.59
N PRO A 125 5.76 -0.04 19.53
CA PRO A 125 5.22 -0.51 18.26
C PRO A 125 6.14 -1.57 17.63
N GLY A 126 5.52 -2.51 16.92
CA GLY A 126 6.24 -3.57 16.20
C GLY A 126 7.01 -3.07 14.98
N PRO A 127 7.85 -3.94 14.38
CA PRO A 127 8.78 -3.56 13.29
C PRO A 127 8.09 -3.07 12.01
N GLY A 128 6.84 -3.46 11.74
CA GLY A 128 6.12 -3.01 10.56
C GLY A 128 5.52 -1.59 10.65
N ALA A 129 5.55 -0.92 11.81
CA ALA A 129 4.94 0.40 11.98
C ALA A 129 5.56 1.46 11.04
N GLN A 130 6.88 1.59 11.10
CA GLN A 130 7.61 2.59 10.30
C GLN A 130 7.53 2.28 8.81
N SER A 131 7.57 0.99 8.45
CA SER A 131 7.52 0.53 7.06
C SER A 131 6.17 0.81 6.42
N ALA A 132 5.07 0.55 7.13
CA ALA A 132 3.72 0.89 6.66
C ALA A 132 3.54 2.40 6.46
N LEU A 133 3.95 3.20 7.44
CA LEU A 133 3.91 4.67 7.37
C LEU A 133 4.64 5.19 6.11
N ARG A 134 5.88 4.72 5.91
CA ARG A 134 6.73 5.12 4.79
C ARG A 134 6.16 4.64 3.45
N ALA A 135 5.52 3.49 3.41
CA ALA A 135 4.90 2.96 2.20
C ALA A 135 3.67 3.81 1.81
N LEU A 136 2.79 4.16 2.75
CA LEU A 136 1.65 5.03 2.49
C LEU A 136 2.07 6.39 1.90
N ALA A 137 3.11 7.01 2.47
CA ALA A 137 3.67 8.26 1.94
C ALA A 137 4.17 8.11 0.50
N ARG A 138 4.94 7.05 0.23
CA ARG A 138 5.52 6.79 -1.11
C ARG A 138 4.46 6.50 -2.16
N ASN A 139 3.33 5.94 -1.78
CA ASN A 139 2.22 5.66 -2.70
C ASN A 139 1.36 6.90 -3.00
N GLY A 140 1.75 8.10 -2.57
CA GLY A 140 1.11 9.36 -2.97
C GLY A 140 -0.10 9.76 -2.13
N LEU A 141 -0.28 9.16 -0.96
CA LEU A 141 -1.26 9.63 0.04
C LEU A 141 -0.62 10.73 0.88
N LYS A 142 -1.32 11.85 1.04
CA LYS A 142 -0.85 12.96 1.88
C LYS A 142 -0.99 12.59 3.35
N ILE A 143 0.08 12.75 4.12
CA ILE A 143 0.06 12.49 5.56
C ILE A 143 -0.41 13.77 6.28
N GLY A 144 -1.46 13.63 7.09
CA GLY A 144 -1.92 14.67 7.99
C GLY A 144 -1.28 14.53 9.38
N ARG A 145 -2.10 14.52 10.43
CA ARG A 145 -1.66 14.36 11.81
C ARG A 145 -1.24 12.92 12.10
N ILE A 146 -0.20 12.77 12.92
CA ILE A 146 0.28 11.47 13.41
C ILE A 146 0.08 11.46 14.92
N GLU A 147 -0.68 10.49 15.41
CA GLU A 147 -0.99 10.31 16.83
C GLU A 147 -0.65 8.88 17.25
N ASP A 148 -0.13 8.73 18.47
CA ASP A 148 -0.02 7.42 19.11
C ASP A 148 -1.27 7.16 19.96
N VAL A 149 -1.99 6.10 19.62
CA VAL A 149 -3.20 5.63 20.33
C VAL A 149 -2.95 4.30 21.03
N THR A 150 -1.70 4.03 21.42
CA THR A 150 -1.38 2.91 22.29
C THR A 150 -2.21 2.95 23.57
N PRO A 151 -2.91 1.87 23.93
CA PRO A 151 -3.70 1.85 25.15
C PRO A 151 -2.76 1.86 26.37
N ILE A 152 -2.74 2.98 27.09
CA ILE A 152 -1.99 3.16 28.33
C ILE A 152 -2.98 3.10 29.50
N PRO A 153 -2.96 2.03 30.30
CA PRO A 153 -3.83 1.94 31.47
C PRO A 153 -3.29 2.81 32.62
N THR A 154 -4.18 3.42 33.40
CA THR A 154 -3.82 4.13 34.65
C THR A 154 -3.16 3.18 35.63
N ASP A 155 -3.80 2.02 35.85
CA ASP A 155 -3.25 0.86 36.55
C ASP A 155 -3.54 -0.40 35.74
N SER A 156 -2.63 -1.36 35.76
CA SER A 156 -2.73 -2.56 34.93
C SER A 156 -3.10 -3.81 35.73
N THR A 157 -3.86 -4.71 35.11
CA THR A 157 -4.03 -6.07 35.61
C THR A 157 -2.73 -6.87 35.53
N ARG A 158 -2.64 -7.97 36.28
CA ARG A 158 -1.46 -8.84 36.30
C ARG A 158 -1.05 -9.26 34.88
N ARG A 159 0.20 -8.97 34.51
CA ARG A 159 0.78 -9.32 33.20
C ARG A 159 0.82 -10.84 33.00
N LYS A 160 0.61 -11.28 31.75
CA LYS A 160 0.74 -12.68 31.35
C LYS A 160 2.17 -13.17 31.60
N GLY A 161 2.34 -14.14 32.49
CA GLY A 161 3.62 -14.74 32.88
C GLY A 161 3.61 -15.22 34.33
N GLY A 162 4.61 -16.03 34.68
CA GLY A 162 4.85 -16.40 36.08
C GLY A 162 5.38 -15.21 36.89
N ARG A 163 5.38 -15.32 38.22
CA ARG A 163 6.04 -14.32 39.11
C ARG A 163 7.51 -14.08 38.73
N ARG A 164 8.16 -15.11 38.21
CA ARG A 164 9.57 -15.10 37.76
C ARG A 164 9.75 -14.71 36.28
N GLY A 165 8.68 -14.31 35.59
CA GLY A 165 8.71 -13.97 34.16
C GLY A 165 8.72 -15.18 33.22
N ARG A 166 8.98 -14.92 31.93
CA ARG A 166 9.24 -15.93 30.90
C ARG A 166 10.73 -16.26 30.92
N ARG A 167 11.07 -17.51 31.26
CA ARG A 167 12.44 -18.04 31.19
C ARG A 167 12.54 -18.85 29.90
N LEU A 168 13.39 -18.39 28.99
CA LEU A 168 13.77 -19.07 27.76
C LEU A 168 15.18 -19.62 27.95
#